data_AF-A0A3R7B2N2-F1
#
_entry.id   AF-A0A3R7B2N2-F1
#
_cell.length_a   1.000
_cell.length_b   1.000
_cell.length_c   1.000
_cell.angle_alpha   90.00
_cell.angle_beta   90.00
_cell.angle_gamma   90.00
#
_symmetry.space_group_name_H-M   'P 1'
#
loop_
_entity.id
_entity.type
_entity.pdbx_description
1 polymer ?
#
loop_
_entity_poly.entity_id
_entity_poly.type
_entity_poly.pdbx_seq_one_letter_code
_entity_poly.pdbx_strand_id
1 'polypeptide(L)'
;MVLLYSDGSPTTEISDDDLKQALVTALDKFHGKDKRKVMFVPPDFTRFHSYVESGIVTQHAYEYFGEHVKDIMPALGTHAPMTPIEISKVTGCMRAINWGHDLILSIGQVVPHEVMGMANYNKNLFVGTGGSDAINFSHFIGAVYGMERMMGRANNPLRRILNYASDHFLTHLPIVYVQTVIGRRDDGSVVTRGVYIGTDDECFTKAAALSLQVNFILLPAPLHEVVVHLDADEFKTTWLGNKSIYRTRMAIADGGTLVVLAPGVTHFGEDKQIDLLIRKYGYRTTPEVLAHIAANRDLMKNLSAAAHLIHGSPENRFRVVYACAPNGLTKEEVEGVGFEYAKLDDMLALYQIDGRQDGWNTTEGGKRSFYYVSNPAMGLWAYEGRFEASSRPSQLPHVPPAEAPVQVLTALHGNEVCVDAGVGGGPFTKADHDKYLE
;
A
#
# COMPACT_ATOMS: atom_id res chain seq x y z
N MET A 1 -19.05 -7.67 21.29
CA MET A 1 -19.61 -6.85 20.20
C MET A 1 -18.48 -6.56 19.25
N VAL A 2 -18.73 -6.64 17.95
CA VAL A 2 -17.71 -6.92 16.93
C VAL A 2 -17.76 -5.84 15.85
N LEU A 3 -18.94 -5.66 15.25
CA LEU A 3 -19.27 -4.60 14.31
C LEU A 3 -20.31 -3.64 14.91
N LEU A 4 -20.01 -2.35 14.97
CA LEU A 4 -20.84 -1.30 15.57
C LEU A 4 -21.69 -0.57 14.51
N TYR A 5 -21.12 -0.36 13.34
CA TYR A 5 -21.79 0.24 12.18
C TYR A 5 -21.18 -0.29 10.89
N SER A 6 -22.00 -0.45 9.87
CA SER A 6 -21.59 -0.89 8.54
C SER A 6 -22.59 -0.37 7.53
N ASP A 7 -22.12 0.42 6.57
CA ASP A 7 -22.86 0.80 5.38
C ASP A 7 -21.89 1.01 4.22
N GLY A 8 -22.31 0.63 3.02
CA GLY A 8 -21.52 0.87 1.82
C GLY A 8 -21.81 -0.09 0.67
N SER A 9 -21.65 0.42 -0.54
CA SER A 9 -21.72 -0.32 -1.81
C SER A 9 -20.95 0.44 -2.89
N PRO A 10 -20.67 -0.16 -4.06
CA PRO A 10 -20.00 0.55 -5.16
C PRO A 10 -20.70 1.82 -5.61
N THR A 11 -22.01 1.90 -5.39
CA THR A 11 -22.87 3.02 -5.82
C THR A 11 -23.32 3.91 -4.67
N THR A 12 -23.11 3.51 -3.41
CA THR A 12 -23.46 4.33 -2.26
C THR A 12 -22.67 5.64 -2.30
N GLU A 13 -23.31 6.74 -1.92
CA GLU A 13 -22.65 8.02 -1.68
C GLU A 13 -23.00 8.47 -0.27
N ILE A 14 -22.06 8.33 0.66
CA ILE A 14 -22.25 8.76 2.05
C ILE A 14 -21.87 10.24 2.13
N SER A 15 -22.82 11.08 2.53
CA SER A 15 -22.55 12.51 2.73
C SER A 15 -21.75 12.75 4.01
N ASP A 16 -21.24 13.97 4.17
CA ASP A 16 -20.53 14.36 5.39
C ASP A 16 -21.41 14.22 6.66
N ASP A 17 -22.67 14.63 6.56
CA ASP A 17 -23.64 14.50 7.64
C ASP A 17 -24.00 13.04 7.94
N ASP A 18 -24.13 12.20 6.92
CA ASP A 18 -24.37 10.76 7.10
C ASP A 18 -23.16 10.07 7.75
N LEU A 19 -21.95 10.47 7.37
CA LEU A 19 -20.71 9.96 7.97
C LEU A 19 -20.60 10.34 9.44
N LYS A 20 -20.97 11.58 9.79
CA LYS A 20 -21.09 12.03 11.18
C LYS A 20 -22.13 11.21 11.94
N GLN A 21 -23.30 10.99 11.37
CA GLN A 21 -24.37 10.22 12.01
C GLN A 21 -23.99 8.75 12.19
N ALA A 22 -23.28 8.14 11.22
CA ALA A 22 -22.72 6.80 11.32
C ALA A 22 -21.75 6.69 12.50
N LEU A 23 -20.84 7.66 12.64
CA LEU A 23 -19.88 7.73 13.74
C LEU A 23 -20.58 7.88 15.09
N VAL A 24 -21.51 8.82 15.22
CA VAL A 24 -22.31 9.02 16.45
C VAL A 24 -23.02 7.72 16.83
N THR A 25 -23.69 7.08 15.87
CA THR A 25 -24.42 5.82 16.09
C THR A 25 -23.51 4.70 16.59
N ALA A 26 -22.34 4.54 15.98
CA ALA A 26 -21.37 3.51 16.39
C ALA A 26 -20.81 3.78 17.80
N LEU A 27 -20.44 5.03 18.07
CA LEU A 27 -19.85 5.43 19.35
C LEU A 27 -20.86 5.36 20.49
N ASP A 28 -22.13 5.71 20.26
CA ASP A 28 -23.19 5.57 21.26
C ASP A 28 -23.42 4.09 21.63
N LYS A 29 -23.42 3.18 20.64
CA LYS A 29 -23.46 1.72 20.90
C LYS A 29 -22.25 1.23 21.70
N PHE A 30 -21.10 1.88 21.58
CA PHE A 30 -19.89 1.58 22.34
C PHE A 30 -19.83 2.30 23.70
N HIS A 31 -20.88 3.01 24.10
CA HIS A 31 -20.88 3.84 25.30
C HIS A 31 -19.77 4.91 25.28
N GLY A 32 -19.54 5.52 24.12
CA GLY A 32 -18.50 6.52 23.89
C GLY A 32 -18.61 7.73 24.82
N LYS A 33 -19.82 8.16 25.18
CA LYS A 33 -20.06 9.26 26.14
C LYS A 33 -19.53 8.99 27.55
N ASP A 34 -19.29 7.74 27.92
CA ASP A 34 -18.73 7.39 29.23
C ASP A 34 -17.20 7.51 29.27
N LYS A 35 -16.56 7.65 28.11
CA LYS A 35 -15.10 7.74 27.98
C LYS A 35 -14.63 9.14 28.32
N ARG A 36 -13.57 9.24 29.13
CA ARG A 36 -13.04 10.53 29.63
C ARG A 36 -11.64 10.84 29.12
N LYS A 37 -10.89 9.79 28.75
CA LYS A 37 -9.58 9.87 28.12
C LYS A 37 -9.59 9.13 26.78
N VAL A 38 -9.79 9.88 25.71
CA VAL A 38 -9.86 9.33 24.34
C VAL A 38 -8.62 9.74 23.55
N MET A 39 -8.08 8.79 22.79
CA MET A 39 -6.97 9.00 21.88
C MET A 39 -7.40 8.72 20.45
N PHE A 40 -6.94 9.54 19.50
CA PHE A 40 -7.10 9.28 18.08
C PHE A 40 -5.79 8.85 17.45
N VAL A 41 -5.86 7.88 16.54
CA VAL A 41 -4.78 7.46 15.64
C VAL A 41 -5.24 7.66 14.20
N PRO A 42 -5.21 8.89 13.68
CA PRO A 42 -5.56 9.20 12.30
C PRO A 42 -4.39 8.87 11.35
N PRO A 43 -4.64 8.77 10.03
CA PRO A 43 -3.55 8.70 9.07
C PRO A 43 -2.76 10.02 9.03
N ASP A 44 -1.57 9.99 8.44
CA ASP A 44 -0.73 11.16 8.24
C ASP A 44 -1.09 11.97 6.97
N PHE A 45 -0.41 13.10 6.77
CA PHE A 45 -0.67 14.01 5.66
C PHE A 45 -0.39 13.43 4.27
N THR A 46 0.44 12.39 4.13
CA THR A 46 0.65 11.78 2.79
C THR A 46 -0.64 11.18 2.21
N ARG A 47 -1.66 10.96 3.05
CA ARG A 47 -3.02 10.57 2.62
C ARG A 47 -3.90 11.74 2.19
N PHE A 48 -3.46 12.98 2.37
CA PHE A 48 -4.19 14.20 2.01
C PHE A 48 -4.44 14.32 0.50
N HIS A 49 -3.45 13.97 -0.33
CA HIS A 49 -3.60 13.96 -1.79
C HIS A 49 -4.47 12.79 -2.29
N SER A 50 -4.62 11.75 -1.47
CA SER A 50 -5.53 10.65 -1.79
C SER A 50 -6.97 11.05 -1.51
N TYR A 51 -7.37 11.49 -0.30
CA TYR A 51 -8.78 11.76 0.01
C TYR A 51 -8.96 12.69 1.22
N VAL A 52 -9.73 13.78 1.05
CA VAL A 52 -10.03 14.87 2.03
C VAL A 52 -10.70 14.38 3.33
N GLU A 53 -11.19 13.14 3.38
CA GLU A 53 -12.19 12.71 4.35
C GLU A 53 -11.65 12.12 5.66
N SER A 54 -10.39 11.65 5.73
CA SER A 54 -9.86 11.17 7.02
C SER A 54 -9.71 12.30 8.05
N GLY A 55 -9.45 13.52 7.58
CA GLY A 55 -9.50 14.73 8.41
C GLY A 55 -10.92 15.02 8.90
N ILE A 56 -11.92 14.80 8.04
CA ILE A 56 -13.34 15.00 8.37
C ILE A 56 -13.82 13.99 9.42
N VAL A 57 -13.52 12.70 9.27
CA VAL A 57 -13.86 11.69 10.31
C VAL A 57 -13.22 12.04 11.65
N THR A 58 -11.97 12.50 11.63
CA THR A 58 -11.26 12.93 12.84
C THR A 58 -11.92 14.16 13.46
N GLN A 59 -12.39 15.10 12.65
CA GLN A 59 -13.14 16.28 13.10
C GLN A 59 -14.48 15.86 13.74
N HIS A 60 -15.27 15.00 13.10
CA HIS A 60 -16.53 14.51 13.67
C HIS A 60 -16.32 13.76 14.98
N ALA A 61 -15.24 12.97 15.08
CA ALA A 61 -14.85 12.32 16.33
C ALA A 61 -14.51 13.36 17.40
N TYR A 62 -13.77 14.41 17.03
CA TYR A 62 -13.45 15.51 17.94
C TYR A 62 -14.71 16.24 18.42
N GLU A 63 -15.67 16.50 17.55
CA GLU A 63 -16.97 17.10 17.90
C GLU A 63 -17.78 16.20 18.86
N TYR A 64 -17.72 14.88 18.67
CA TYR A 64 -18.42 13.93 19.54
C TYR A 64 -17.83 13.85 20.96
N PHE A 65 -16.50 13.85 21.09
CA PHE A 65 -15.79 13.66 22.36
C PHE A 65 -15.40 14.97 23.06
N GLY A 66 -15.24 16.07 22.31
CA GLY A 66 -14.88 17.38 22.83
C GLY A 66 -13.62 17.36 23.71
N GLU A 67 -13.75 17.87 24.93
CA GLU A 67 -12.65 17.96 25.90
C GLU A 67 -12.11 16.60 26.38
N HIS A 68 -12.79 15.49 26.08
CA HIS A 68 -12.34 14.13 26.41
C HIS A 68 -11.26 13.61 25.47
N VAL A 69 -11.03 14.25 24.32
CA VAL A 69 -9.87 13.96 23.46
C VAL A 69 -8.61 14.46 24.15
N LYS A 70 -7.77 13.53 24.60
CA LYS A 70 -6.52 13.85 25.32
C LYS A 70 -5.32 13.83 24.40
N ASP A 71 -5.29 12.91 23.44
CA ASP A 71 -4.14 12.67 22.58
C ASP A 71 -4.55 12.40 21.13
N ILE A 72 -3.71 12.85 20.20
CA ILE A 72 -3.81 12.52 18.78
C ILE A 72 -2.41 12.12 18.32
N MET A 73 -2.27 10.88 17.85
CA MET A 73 -1.02 10.31 17.35
C MET A 73 -1.18 9.93 15.88
N PRO A 74 -0.80 10.83 14.96
CA PRO A 74 -0.80 10.52 13.54
C PRO A 74 0.07 9.31 13.22
N ALA A 75 -0.46 8.41 12.39
CA ALA A 75 0.21 7.19 11.95
C ALA A 75 1.23 7.48 10.82
N LEU A 76 2.39 8.06 11.18
CA LEU A 76 3.42 8.54 10.24
C LEU A 76 4.16 7.41 9.50
N GLY A 77 4.41 6.26 10.13
CA GLY A 77 5.35 5.27 9.60
C GLY A 77 6.76 5.88 9.42
N THR A 78 7.31 5.81 8.20
CA THR A 78 8.63 6.39 7.86
C THR A 78 8.57 7.85 7.43
N HIS A 79 7.39 8.45 7.36
CA HIS A 79 7.23 9.78 6.79
C HIS A 79 7.77 10.86 7.73
N ALA A 80 8.16 12.00 7.13
CA ALA A 80 8.60 13.15 7.90
C ALA A 80 7.48 13.63 8.86
N PRO A 81 7.83 14.18 10.03
CA PRO A 81 6.85 14.79 10.91
C PRO A 81 6.03 15.85 10.17
N MET A 82 4.71 15.83 10.37
CA MET A 82 3.81 16.82 9.77
C MET A 82 4.15 18.23 10.25
N THR A 83 4.13 19.19 9.32
CA THR A 83 4.24 20.61 9.60
C THR A 83 3.03 21.12 10.39
N PRO A 84 3.12 22.27 11.09
CA PRO A 84 1.97 22.86 11.80
C PRO A 84 0.73 23.07 10.93
N ILE A 85 0.91 23.37 9.63
CA ILE A 85 -0.19 23.55 8.67
C ILE A 85 -0.83 22.20 8.30
N GLU A 86 -0.04 21.15 8.15
CA GLU A 86 -0.55 19.80 7.89
C GLU A 86 -1.29 19.24 9.11
N ILE A 87 -0.76 19.48 10.32
CA ILE A 87 -1.40 19.12 11.58
C ILE A 87 -2.78 19.77 11.71
N SER A 88 -2.91 21.07 11.40
CA SER A 88 -4.20 21.76 11.51
C SER A 88 -5.24 21.20 10.53
N LYS A 89 -4.80 20.74 9.35
CA LYS A 89 -5.67 20.13 8.33
C LYS A 89 -6.09 18.69 8.63
N VAL A 90 -5.25 17.91 9.29
CA VAL A 90 -5.53 16.49 9.58
C VAL A 90 -6.17 16.29 10.95
N THR A 91 -5.79 17.10 11.94
CA THR A 91 -6.08 16.82 13.36
C THR A 91 -6.47 18.02 14.21
N GLY A 92 -6.24 19.25 13.73
CA GLY A 92 -6.42 20.48 14.50
C GLY A 92 -5.35 20.75 15.58
N CYS A 93 -4.80 19.72 16.26
CA CYS A 93 -3.68 19.85 17.22
C CYS A 93 -2.95 18.52 17.48
N MET A 94 -1.64 18.55 17.80
CA MET A 94 -0.89 17.39 18.34
C MET A 94 -0.72 17.52 19.86
N ARG A 95 -0.82 16.41 20.59
CA ARG A 95 -0.65 16.36 22.05
C ARG A 95 0.27 15.21 22.46
N ALA A 96 0.97 15.37 23.59
CA ALA A 96 1.94 14.42 24.10
C ALA A 96 1.25 13.19 24.73
N ILE A 97 1.58 12.00 24.23
CA ILE A 97 0.92 10.72 24.58
C ILE A 97 1.02 10.45 26.08
N ASN A 98 -0.14 10.40 26.76
CA ASN A 98 -0.25 9.89 28.13
C ASN A 98 -0.98 8.55 28.12
N TRP A 99 -0.30 7.46 28.47
CA TRP A 99 -0.91 6.12 28.55
C TRP A 99 -2.09 6.05 29.55
N GLY A 100 -2.99 5.08 29.34
CA GLY A 100 -4.17 4.87 30.18
C GLY A 100 -5.46 5.50 29.63
N HIS A 101 -5.64 5.45 28.31
CA HIS A 101 -6.86 5.87 27.64
C HIS A 101 -8.00 4.86 27.82
N ASP A 102 -9.22 5.37 27.95
CA ASP A 102 -10.44 4.57 28.08
C ASP A 102 -10.94 4.08 26.70
N LEU A 103 -10.41 4.69 25.62
CA LEU A 103 -10.72 4.41 24.22
C LEU A 103 -9.62 4.95 23.29
N ILE A 104 -9.23 4.15 22.30
CA ILE A 104 -8.38 4.53 21.17
C ILE A 104 -9.21 4.38 19.88
N LEU A 105 -9.42 5.46 19.13
CA LEU A 105 -9.98 5.39 17.79
C LEU A 105 -8.87 5.31 16.74
N SER A 106 -8.77 4.17 16.06
CA SER A 106 -7.92 4.02 14.89
C SER A 106 -8.73 4.39 13.64
N ILE A 107 -8.39 5.52 13.03
CA ILE A 107 -9.16 6.10 11.93
C ILE A 107 -8.36 5.93 10.64
N GLY A 108 -9.04 5.57 9.56
CA GLY A 108 -8.54 5.88 8.23
C GLY A 108 -9.23 5.10 7.12
N GLN A 109 -8.61 5.11 5.95
CA GLN A 109 -9.17 4.50 4.76
C GLN A 109 -8.58 3.11 4.45
N VAL A 110 -9.41 2.20 3.98
CA VAL A 110 -8.99 0.92 3.38
C VAL A 110 -8.84 1.10 1.87
N VAL A 111 -7.64 0.82 1.38
CA VAL A 111 -7.25 0.89 -0.04
C VAL A 111 -6.22 -0.19 -0.38
N PRO A 112 -6.08 -0.58 -1.64
CA PRO A 112 -5.04 -1.52 -2.06
C PRO A 112 -3.63 -1.00 -1.75
N HIS A 113 -2.79 -1.86 -1.17
CA HIS A 113 -1.48 -1.48 -0.63
C HIS A 113 -0.40 -2.50 -1.00
N GLU A 114 0.70 -2.01 -1.57
CA GLU A 114 1.79 -2.80 -2.16
C GLU A 114 2.56 -3.67 -1.16
N VAL A 115 2.71 -3.22 0.08
CA VAL A 115 3.37 -3.99 1.17
C VAL A 115 2.43 -4.95 1.90
N MET A 116 1.12 -4.70 1.83
CA MET A 116 0.19 -5.12 2.88
C MET A 116 -1.06 -5.81 2.33
N GLY A 117 -1.23 -5.81 1.02
CA GLY A 117 -2.44 -6.19 0.31
C GLY A 117 -3.50 -5.11 0.38
N MET A 118 -4.00 -4.84 1.59
CA MET A 118 -4.96 -3.76 1.88
C MET A 118 -4.45 -2.91 3.05
N ALA A 119 -4.51 -1.58 2.91
CA ALA A 119 -4.10 -0.63 3.93
C ALA A 119 -5.03 -0.65 5.16
N ASN A 120 -4.65 0.09 6.22
CA ASN A 120 -5.41 0.26 7.45
C ASN A 120 -5.49 -0.97 8.38
N TYR A 121 -6.44 -0.92 9.33
CA TYR A 121 -6.64 -1.84 10.43
C TYR A 121 -5.38 -1.95 11.28
N ASN A 122 -4.94 -3.15 11.65
CA ASN A 122 -3.73 -3.37 12.44
C ASN A 122 -2.46 -2.72 11.83
N LYS A 123 -2.42 -2.43 10.52
CA LYS A 123 -1.31 -1.65 9.92
C LYS A 123 -1.18 -0.27 10.54
N ASN A 124 -2.31 0.39 10.81
CA ASN A 124 -2.32 1.76 11.30
C ASN A 124 -1.63 1.85 12.67
N LEU A 125 -1.77 0.80 13.48
CA LEU A 125 -1.15 0.67 14.79
C LEU A 125 0.31 0.19 14.68
N PHE A 126 0.54 -1.02 14.14
CA PHE A 126 1.86 -1.66 14.18
C PHE A 126 2.89 -1.08 13.22
N VAL A 127 2.44 -0.50 12.11
CA VAL A 127 3.33 0.11 11.12
C VAL A 127 3.23 1.62 11.20
N GLY A 128 2.01 2.15 11.25
CA GLY A 128 1.77 3.60 11.28
C GLY A 128 2.29 4.28 12.55
N THR A 129 2.12 3.63 13.71
CA THR A 129 2.68 4.11 14.98
C THR A 129 3.86 3.25 15.45
N GLY A 130 4.35 2.38 14.57
CA GLY A 130 5.47 1.48 14.82
C GLY A 130 6.82 2.17 14.67
N GLY A 131 7.84 1.61 15.34
CA GLY A 131 9.23 2.01 15.13
C GLY A 131 9.82 1.46 13.83
N SER A 132 11.03 1.90 13.51
CA SER A 132 11.78 1.50 12.30
C SER A 132 11.84 0.00 12.09
N ASP A 133 11.96 -0.78 13.17
CA ASP A 133 12.07 -2.24 13.08
C ASP A 133 10.78 -2.86 12.56
N ALA A 134 9.63 -2.51 13.15
CA ALA A 134 8.32 -3.02 12.71
C ALA A 134 8.03 -2.67 11.25
N ILE A 135 8.38 -1.45 10.85
CA ILE A 135 8.27 -0.98 9.47
C ILE A 135 9.19 -1.80 8.55
N ASN A 136 10.49 -1.88 8.85
CA ASN A 136 11.47 -2.57 8.01
C ASN A 136 11.11 -4.05 7.83
N PHE A 137 10.71 -4.73 8.91
CA PHE A 137 10.31 -6.14 8.86
C PHE A 137 9.03 -6.35 8.05
N SER A 138 8.00 -5.51 8.25
CA SER A 138 6.75 -5.64 7.48
C SER A 138 6.98 -5.42 5.98
N HIS A 139 7.77 -4.41 5.59
CA HIS A 139 8.13 -4.19 4.18
C HIS A 139 8.88 -5.38 3.59
N PHE A 140 9.85 -5.91 4.33
CA PHE A 140 10.65 -7.04 3.86
C PHE A 140 9.85 -8.33 3.73
N ILE A 141 9.03 -8.69 4.72
CA ILE A 141 8.16 -9.87 4.66
C ILE A 141 7.20 -9.76 3.47
N GLY A 142 6.59 -8.58 3.29
CA GLY A 142 5.71 -8.33 2.16
C GLY A 142 6.42 -8.49 0.81
N ALA A 143 7.62 -7.93 0.67
CA ALA A 143 8.44 -8.07 -0.52
C ALA A 143 8.77 -9.53 -0.84
N VAL A 144 9.26 -10.28 0.14
CA VAL A 144 9.67 -11.68 -0.05
C VAL A 144 8.49 -12.61 -0.34
N TYR A 145 7.30 -12.32 0.21
CA TYR A 145 6.10 -13.11 -0.08
C TYR A 145 5.64 -12.98 -1.54
N GLY A 146 5.99 -11.87 -2.20
CA GLY A 146 5.71 -11.61 -3.61
C GLY A 146 4.48 -10.75 -3.80
N MET A 147 4.63 -9.68 -4.59
CA MET A 147 3.60 -8.67 -4.75
C MET A 147 2.33 -9.18 -5.44
N GLU A 148 2.47 -10.07 -6.42
CA GLU A 148 1.35 -10.67 -7.15
C GLU A 148 0.42 -11.48 -6.26
N ARG A 149 0.96 -12.01 -5.16
CA ARG A 149 0.23 -12.77 -4.15
C ARG A 149 -0.37 -11.88 -3.06
N MET A 150 0.19 -10.70 -2.86
CA MET A 150 -0.14 -9.84 -1.75
C MET A 150 -1.14 -8.76 -2.12
N MET A 151 -0.94 -8.09 -3.26
CA MET A 151 -1.70 -6.92 -3.67
C MET A 151 -3.21 -7.20 -3.70
N GLY A 152 -4.00 -6.35 -3.03
CA GLY A 152 -5.46 -6.51 -2.96
C GLY A 152 -5.95 -7.61 -2.02
N ARG A 153 -5.06 -8.32 -1.32
CA ARG A 153 -5.46 -9.42 -0.44
C ARG A 153 -5.57 -8.95 1.00
N ALA A 154 -6.81 -8.90 1.51
CA ALA A 154 -7.08 -8.61 2.91
C ALA A 154 -6.51 -9.69 3.86
N ASN A 155 -6.41 -10.93 3.40
CA ASN A 155 -5.77 -12.04 4.11
C ASN A 155 -4.46 -12.44 3.42
N ASN A 156 -3.35 -12.29 4.13
CA ASN A 156 -2.01 -12.68 3.69
C ASN A 156 -1.14 -12.95 4.94
N PRO A 157 0.04 -13.59 4.79
CA PRO A 157 0.87 -13.95 5.95
C PRO A 157 1.23 -12.77 6.84
N LEU A 158 1.56 -11.61 6.25
CA LEU A 158 1.89 -10.41 7.01
C LEU A 158 0.68 -9.86 7.79
N ARG A 159 -0.53 -9.95 7.23
CA ARG A 159 -1.77 -9.64 7.97
C ARG A 159 -2.00 -10.57 9.15
N ARG A 160 -1.76 -11.87 8.97
CA ARG A 160 -1.87 -12.84 10.07
C ARG A 160 -0.88 -12.55 11.18
N ILE A 161 0.35 -12.16 10.85
CA ILE A 161 1.36 -11.74 11.84
C ILE A 161 0.86 -10.53 12.63
N LEU A 162 0.32 -9.51 11.96
CA LEU A 162 -0.19 -8.32 12.66
C LEU A 162 -1.46 -8.61 13.48
N ASN A 163 -2.35 -9.47 12.98
CA ASN A 163 -3.54 -9.88 13.73
C ASN A 163 -3.15 -10.66 14.97
N TYR A 164 -2.24 -11.64 14.86
CA TYR A 164 -1.65 -12.33 16.00
C TYR A 164 -1.04 -11.34 17.00
N ALA A 165 -0.28 -10.34 16.53
CA ALA A 165 0.29 -9.35 17.43
C ALA A 165 -0.81 -8.53 18.15
N SER A 166 -1.91 -8.21 17.47
CA SER A 166 -3.06 -7.50 18.05
C SER A 166 -3.72 -8.34 19.15
N ASP A 167 -4.04 -9.59 18.83
CA ASP A 167 -4.76 -10.53 19.69
C ASP A 167 -3.95 -10.94 20.94
N HIS A 168 -2.62 -10.83 20.88
CA HIS A 168 -1.75 -11.22 21.99
C HIS A 168 -1.18 -10.04 22.78
N PHE A 169 -0.94 -8.89 22.13
CA PHE A 169 -0.21 -7.77 22.76
C PHE A 169 -1.05 -6.51 22.92
N LEU A 170 -2.17 -6.34 22.21
CA LEU A 170 -2.99 -5.13 22.29
C LEU A 170 -4.33 -5.33 23.04
N THR A 171 -4.59 -6.51 23.59
CA THR A 171 -5.87 -6.83 24.29
C THR A 171 -6.19 -5.95 25.50
N HIS A 172 -5.17 -5.33 26.08
CA HIS A 172 -5.32 -4.38 27.19
C HIS A 172 -5.68 -2.96 26.71
N LEU A 173 -5.65 -2.69 25.41
CA LEU A 173 -6.00 -1.41 24.80
C LEU A 173 -7.45 -1.45 24.25
N PRO A 174 -8.31 -0.50 24.65
CA PRO A 174 -9.68 -0.43 24.15
C PRO A 174 -9.74 0.23 22.77
N ILE A 175 -9.50 -0.55 21.70
CA ILE A 175 -9.41 -0.04 20.32
C ILE A 175 -10.75 -0.16 19.59
N VAL A 176 -11.15 0.92 18.91
CA VAL A 176 -12.24 0.94 17.91
C VAL A 176 -11.65 1.40 16.58
N TYR A 177 -11.90 0.65 15.52
CA TYR A 177 -11.52 1.00 14.16
C TYR A 177 -12.66 1.76 13.48
N VAL A 178 -12.33 2.86 12.81
CA VAL A 178 -13.23 3.61 11.91
C VAL A 178 -12.63 3.56 10.52
N GLN A 179 -13.20 2.73 9.66
CA GLN A 179 -12.64 2.39 8.36
C GLN A 179 -13.53 2.90 7.23
N THR A 180 -13.01 3.83 6.43
CA THR A 180 -13.71 4.34 5.26
C THR A 180 -13.22 3.68 3.98
N VAL A 181 -14.11 3.60 2.99
CA VAL A 181 -13.76 3.23 1.62
C VAL A 181 -14.18 4.37 0.73
N ILE A 182 -13.20 4.96 0.04
CA ILE A 182 -13.43 6.11 -0.84
C ILE A 182 -13.28 5.66 -2.28
N GLY A 183 -14.25 6.02 -3.11
CA GLY A 183 -14.24 5.80 -4.55
C GLY A 183 -14.24 7.12 -5.32
N ARG A 184 -14.53 7.03 -6.62
CA ARG A 184 -14.72 8.18 -7.50
C ARG A 184 -16.13 8.19 -8.09
N ARG A 185 -16.61 9.39 -8.40
CA ARG A 185 -17.75 9.63 -9.28
C ARG A 185 -17.30 9.66 -10.75
N ASP A 186 -18.27 9.65 -11.65
CA ASP A 186 -18.03 9.72 -13.10
C ASP A 186 -17.34 11.02 -13.53
N ASP A 187 -17.51 12.10 -12.77
CA ASP A 187 -16.85 13.39 -12.99
C ASP A 187 -15.41 13.44 -12.42
N GLY A 188 -14.92 12.34 -11.85
CA GLY A 188 -13.60 12.22 -11.24
C GLY A 188 -13.50 12.74 -9.80
N SER A 189 -14.56 13.35 -9.26
CA SER A 189 -14.61 13.76 -7.85
C SER A 189 -14.63 12.55 -6.92
N VAL A 190 -14.15 12.75 -5.69
CA VAL A 190 -14.07 11.68 -4.68
C VAL A 190 -15.36 11.56 -3.88
N VAL A 191 -15.66 10.36 -3.40
CA VAL A 191 -16.87 10.09 -2.61
C VAL A 191 -16.68 8.91 -1.66
N THR A 192 -17.16 9.05 -0.42
CA THR A 192 -17.28 7.93 0.51
C THR A 192 -18.25 6.88 -0.05
N ARG A 193 -17.73 5.69 -0.38
CA ARG A 193 -18.53 4.53 -0.82
C ARG A 193 -18.95 3.65 0.35
N GLY A 194 -18.23 3.68 1.47
CA GLY A 194 -18.60 2.93 2.66
C GLY A 194 -17.88 3.37 3.94
N VAL A 195 -18.50 3.06 5.07
CA VAL A 195 -17.96 3.26 6.42
C VAL A 195 -18.26 2.03 7.28
N TYR A 196 -17.21 1.51 7.90
CA TYR A 196 -17.24 0.30 8.72
C TYR A 196 -16.57 0.60 10.06
N ILE A 197 -17.32 0.46 11.14
CA ILE A 197 -16.87 0.79 12.49
C ILE A 197 -17.03 -0.42 13.38
N GLY A 198 -15.95 -0.86 14.03
CA GLY A 198 -15.95 -2.08 14.82
C GLY A 198 -14.69 -2.24 15.67
N THR A 199 -14.62 -3.34 16.40
CA THR A 199 -13.52 -3.64 17.32
C THR A 199 -12.69 -4.85 16.88
N ASP A 200 -13.05 -5.52 15.80
CA ASP A 200 -12.37 -6.72 15.29
C ASP A 200 -12.16 -6.69 13.77
N ASP A 201 -11.78 -7.84 13.20
CA ASP A 201 -11.41 -7.99 11.80
C ASP A 201 -12.60 -7.97 10.83
N GLU A 202 -13.83 -8.13 11.30
CA GLU A 202 -15.02 -8.10 10.43
C GLU A 202 -15.14 -6.73 9.74
N CYS A 203 -14.94 -5.63 10.48
CA CYS A 203 -15.01 -4.28 9.93
C CYS A 203 -13.96 -4.05 8.83
N PHE A 204 -12.76 -4.61 9.01
CA PHE A 204 -11.69 -4.55 8.00
C PHE A 204 -12.01 -5.39 6.78
N THR A 205 -12.52 -6.59 6.97
CA THR A 205 -12.80 -7.52 5.88
C THR A 205 -13.90 -6.98 4.97
N LYS A 206 -14.96 -6.38 5.54
CA LYS A 206 -16.02 -5.71 4.77
C LYS A 206 -15.53 -4.47 4.02
N ALA A 207 -14.75 -3.62 4.69
CA ALA A 207 -14.14 -2.45 4.06
C ALA A 207 -13.18 -2.84 2.91
N ALA A 208 -12.38 -3.89 3.12
CA ALA A 208 -11.47 -4.40 2.12
C ALA A 208 -12.21 -5.01 0.92
N ALA A 209 -13.34 -5.69 1.15
CA ALA A 209 -14.20 -6.17 0.09
C ALA A 209 -14.68 -5.00 -0.78
N LEU A 210 -15.38 -4.02 -0.19
CA LEU A 210 -15.85 -2.86 -0.95
C LEU A 210 -14.71 -2.12 -1.66
N SER A 211 -13.55 -1.95 -1.01
CA SER A 211 -12.38 -1.30 -1.61
C SER A 211 -11.88 -2.04 -2.86
N LEU A 212 -11.95 -3.37 -2.90
CA LEU A 212 -11.61 -4.13 -4.11
C LEU A 212 -12.52 -3.76 -5.28
N GLN A 213 -13.81 -3.55 -5.06
CA GLN A 213 -14.75 -3.20 -6.14
C GLN A 213 -14.54 -1.78 -6.68
N VAL A 214 -14.17 -0.84 -5.81
CA VAL A 214 -14.15 0.59 -6.17
C VAL A 214 -12.75 1.16 -6.39
N ASN A 215 -11.69 0.44 -6.00
CA ASN A 215 -10.30 0.90 -6.10
C ASN A 215 -9.40 0.03 -7.00
N PHE A 216 -9.91 -1.05 -7.59
CA PHE A 216 -9.19 -1.82 -8.60
C PHE A 216 -9.69 -1.55 -10.01
N ILE A 217 -8.77 -1.36 -10.94
CA ILE A 217 -9.04 -1.42 -12.38
C ILE A 217 -8.72 -2.84 -12.84
N LEU A 218 -9.74 -3.70 -12.84
CA LEU A 218 -9.64 -5.07 -13.36
C LEU A 218 -9.82 -5.06 -14.88
N LEU A 219 -8.74 -5.39 -15.58
CA LEU A 219 -8.70 -5.45 -17.03
C LEU A 219 -9.06 -6.85 -17.53
N PRO A 220 -9.81 -6.97 -18.65
CA PRO A 220 -10.22 -8.27 -19.20
C PRO A 220 -9.09 -9.01 -19.92
N ALA A 221 -7.97 -8.34 -20.22
CA ALA A 221 -6.81 -8.90 -20.91
C ALA A 221 -5.50 -8.30 -20.37
N PRO A 222 -4.38 -9.05 -20.41
CA PRO A 222 -3.08 -8.53 -20.00
C PRO A 222 -2.54 -7.49 -21.01
N LEU A 223 -1.74 -6.55 -20.50
CA LEU A 223 -1.21 -5.42 -21.27
C LEU A 223 0.19 -5.72 -21.81
N HIS A 224 0.37 -5.65 -23.13
CA HIS A 224 1.67 -5.89 -23.76
C HIS A 224 2.58 -4.65 -23.80
N GLU A 225 2.00 -3.45 -23.87
CA GLU A 225 2.73 -2.18 -23.87
C GLU A 225 1.98 -1.18 -22.98
N VAL A 226 2.65 -0.71 -21.93
CA VAL A 226 2.10 0.23 -20.95
C VAL A 226 2.98 1.45 -20.92
N VAL A 227 2.38 2.64 -20.97
CA VAL A 227 3.09 3.92 -20.91
C VAL A 227 2.60 4.66 -19.68
N VAL A 228 3.51 4.93 -18.76
CA VAL A 228 3.22 5.68 -17.53
C VAL A 228 3.93 7.01 -17.60
N HIS A 229 3.20 8.09 -17.36
CA HIS A 229 3.78 9.41 -17.16
C HIS A 229 4.04 9.66 -15.67
N LEU A 230 5.21 10.19 -15.35
CA LEU A 230 5.55 10.66 -14.02
C LEU A 230 5.58 12.19 -14.03
N ASP A 231 4.68 12.81 -13.26
CA ASP A 231 4.70 14.25 -13.08
C ASP A 231 6.09 14.74 -12.63
N ALA A 232 6.59 15.78 -13.28
CA ALA A 232 7.95 16.23 -13.09
C ALA A 232 8.17 16.78 -11.67
N ASP A 233 7.17 17.38 -11.05
CA ASP A 233 7.25 18.01 -9.73
C ASP A 233 7.07 17.01 -8.59
N GLU A 234 6.25 15.98 -8.79
CA GLU A 234 6.03 14.92 -7.80
C GLU A 234 7.16 13.88 -7.77
N PHE A 235 7.64 13.42 -8.94
CA PHE A 235 8.51 12.25 -9.02
C PHE A 235 9.97 12.61 -9.32
N LYS A 236 10.75 12.84 -8.26
CA LYS A 236 12.20 13.15 -8.37
C LYS A 236 13.11 11.93 -8.30
N THR A 237 12.60 10.80 -7.82
CA THR A 237 13.37 9.57 -7.52
C THR A 237 12.73 8.33 -8.13
N THR A 238 13.51 7.27 -8.37
CA THR A 238 12.93 5.94 -8.66
C THR A 238 12.22 5.33 -7.44
N TRP A 239 12.58 5.76 -6.22
CA TRP A 239 11.88 5.40 -4.98
C TRP A 239 10.38 5.69 -5.09
N LEU A 240 10.04 6.89 -5.54
CA LEU A 240 8.66 7.30 -5.82
C LEU A 240 8.18 6.82 -7.20
N GLY A 241 9.02 6.98 -8.23
CA GLY A 241 8.67 6.71 -9.63
C GLY A 241 8.34 5.25 -9.93
N ASN A 242 8.90 4.30 -9.18
CA ASN A 242 8.60 2.87 -9.34
C ASN A 242 7.17 2.49 -8.95
N LYS A 243 6.35 3.43 -8.43
CA LYS A 243 4.88 3.27 -8.43
C LYS A 243 4.37 2.84 -9.80
N SER A 244 4.97 3.36 -10.88
CA SER A 244 4.72 2.92 -12.25
C SER A 244 4.83 1.40 -12.44
N ILE A 245 5.81 0.75 -11.80
CA ILE A 245 6.07 -0.70 -11.90
C ILE A 245 5.08 -1.46 -11.02
N TYR A 246 5.13 -1.25 -9.71
CA TYR A 246 4.37 -2.11 -8.80
C TYR A 246 2.86 -1.91 -8.88
N ARG A 247 2.38 -0.74 -9.34
CA ARG A 247 0.93 -0.52 -9.54
C ARG A 247 0.39 -1.10 -10.84
N THR A 248 1.24 -1.41 -11.83
CA THR A 248 0.84 -1.93 -13.14
C THR A 248 1.27 -3.37 -13.41
N ARG A 249 2.23 -3.92 -12.65
CA ARG A 249 2.79 -5.27 -12.86
C ARG A 249 1.77 -6.41 -12.92
N MET A 250 0.63 -6.23 -12.26
CA MET A 250 -0.47 -7.20 -12.25
C MET A 250 -1.26 -7.20 -13.56
N ALA A 251 -1.27 -6.08 -14.28
CA ALA A 251 -1.88 -5.95 -15.60
C ALA A 251 -0.92 -6.32 -16.73
N ILE A 252 0.38 -6.08 -16.56
CA ILE A 252 1.38 -6.31 -17.62
C ILE A 252 1.50 -7.81 -17.97
N ALA A 253 1.48 -8.12 -19.26
CA ALA A 253 1.72 -9.44 -19.82
C ALA A 253 3.18 -9.89 -19.58
N ASP A 254 3.40 -11.19 -19.46
CA ASP A 254 4.78 -11.70 -19.48
C ASP A 254 5.36 -11.49 -20.89
N GLY A 255 6.61 -11.03 -20.99
CA GLY A 255 7.21 -10.49 -22.21
C GLY A 255 6.76 -9.07 -22.59
N GLY A 256 5.87 -8.45 -21.80
CA GLY A 256 5.39 -7.09 -22.03
C GLY A 256 6.46 -6.02 -21.79
N THR A 257 6.11 -4.77 -22.11
CA THR A 257 6.98 -3.60 -21.92
C THR A 257 6.24 -2.51 -21.14
N LEU A 258 6.87 -2.03 -20.08
CA LEU A 258 6.48 -0.82 -19.36
C LEU A 258 7.45 0.30 -19.75
N VAL A 259 6.93 1.38 -20.32
CA VAL A 259 7.69 2.61 -20.58
C VAL A 259 7.32 3.64 -19.52
N VAL A 260 8.31 4.09 -18.77
CA VAL A 260 8.17 5.11 -17.74
C VAL A 260 8.71 6.43 -18.29
N LEU A 261 7.83 7.38 -18.57
CA LEU A 261 8.18 8.73 -19.01
C LEU A 261 8.53 9.55 -17.77
N ALA A 262 9.81 9.84 -17.58
CA ALA A 262 10.36 10.35 -16.34
C ALA A 262 11.05 11.72 -16.52
N PRO A 263 10.28 12.82 -16.71
CA PRO A 263 10.83 14.17 -16.86
C PRO A 263 11.54 14.70 -15.61
N GLY A 264 11.13 14.27 -14.42
CA GLY A 264 11.64 14.78 -13.14
C GLY A 264 12.65 13.89 -12.42
N VAL A 265 12.87 12.65 -12.87
CA VAL A 265 13.66 11.66 -12.13
C VAL A 265 15.16 11.89 -12.34
N THR A 266 15.86 12.19 -11.26
CA THR A 266 17.29 12.58 -11.28
C THR A 266 18.19 11.67 -10.43
N HIS A 267 17.61 10.88 -9.53
CA HIS A 267 18.33 9.97 -8.65
C HIS A 267 17.44 8.77 -8.28
N PHE A 268 18.00 7.78 -7.59
CA PHE A 268 17.30 6.53 -7.31
C PHE A 268 16.57 6.55 -5.97
N GLY A 269 17.29 6.89 -4.89
CA GLY A 269 16.80 6.75 -3.51
C GLY A 269 16.20 8.03 -2.93
N GLU A 270 15.39 7.88 -1.88
CA GLU A 270 14.81 9.00 -1.11
C GLU A 270 15.88 9.80 -0.36
N ASP A 271 16.95 9.11 0.07
CA ASP A 271 18.12 9.69 0.71
C ASP A 271 19.41 9.15 0.09
N LYS A 272 20.55 9.76 0.46
CA LYS A 272 21.87 9.40 -0.08
C LYS A 272 22.28 7.95 0.19
N GLN A 273 21.91 7.39 1.34
CA GLN A 273 22.26 6.02 1.69
C GLN A 273 21.44 5.03 0.87
N ILE A 274 20.13 5.24 0.76
CA ILE A 274 19.25 4.42 -0.09
C ILE A 274 19.67 4.52 -1.56
N ASP A 275 20.00 5.72 -2.03
CA ASP A 275 20.46 5.94 -3.41
C ASP A 275 21.72 5.12 -3.73
N LEU A 276 22.72 5.13 -2.84
CA LEU A 276 23.93 4.32 -2.96
C LEU A 276 23.63 2.82 -2.98
N LEU A 277 22.71 2.35 -2.13
CA LEU A 277 22.32 0.94 -2.10
C LEU A 277 21.63 0.52 -3.40
N ILE A 278 20.72 1.34 -3.94
CA ILE A 278 20.05 1.04 -5.20
C ILE A 278 21.05 0.98 -6.35
N ARG A 279 21.98 1.95 -6.43
CA ARG A 279 23.05 1.96 -7.44
C ARG A 279 23.95 0.73 -7.34
N LYS A 280 24.25 0.27 -6.12
CA LYS A 280 25.14 -0.86 -5.87
C LYS A 280 24.51 -2.21 -6.22
N TYR A 281 23.25 -2.42 -5.86
CA TYR A 281 22.60 -3.73 -5.98
C TYR A 281 21.66 -3.84 -7.19
N GLY A 282 21.08 -2.72 -7.63
CA GLY A 282 20.13 -2.68 -8.72
C GLY A 282 18.83 -3.42 -8.45
N TYR A 283 17.85 -3.21 -9.32
CA TYR A 283 16.60 -3.95 -9.35
C TYR A 283 16.85 -5.33 -9.99
N ARG A 284 16.80 -6.38 -9.18
CA ARG A 284 17.10 -7.77 -9.55
C ARG A 284 15.97 -8.68 -9.08
N THR A 285 15.97 -9.95 -9.49
CA THR A 285 14.94 -10.89 -9.02
C THR A 285 15.02 -11.08 -7.51
N THR A 286 13.91 -11.48 -6.90
CA THR A 286 13.84 -11.72 -5.45
C THR A 286 14.96 -12.66 -4.96
N PRO A 287 15.25 -13.81 -5.61
CA PRO A 287 16.37 -14.67 -5.21
C PRO A 287 17.74 -13.97 -5.25
N GLU A 288 18.00 -13.12 -6.24
CA GLU A 288 19.25 -12.38 -6.36
C GLU A 288 19.39 -11.32 -5.26
N VAL A 289 18.31 -10.57 -4.97
CA VAL A 289 18.31 -9.61 -3.86
C VAL A 289 18.51 -10.31 -2.52
N LEU A 290 17.87 -11.46 -2.29
CA LEU A 290 18.08 -12.27 -1.09
C LEU A 290 19.54 -12.75 -0.97
N ALA A 291 20.17 -13.15 -2.08
CA ALA A 291 21.59 -13.49 -2.09
C ALA A 291 22.46 -12.27 -1.73
N HIS A 292 22.13 -11.07 -2.21
CA HIS A 292 22.82 -9.85 -1.82
C HIS A 292 22.67 -9.54 -0.34
N ILE A 293 21.49 -9.72 0.26
CA ILE A 293 21.26 -9.56 1.69
C ILE A 293 22.13 -10.52 2.50
N ALA A 294 22.17 -11.79 2.11
CA ALA A 294 22.96 -12.82 2.79
C ALA A 294 24.47 -12.51 2.73
N ALA A 295 24.94 -11.98 1.60
CA ALA A 295 26.36 -11.70 1.38
C ALA A 295 26.82 -10.33 1.91
N ASN A 296 25.92 -9.36 2.10
CA ASN A 296 26.31 -7.97 2.35
C ASN A 296 25.60 -7.34 3.56
N ARG A 297 26.40 -6.95 4.55
CA ARG A 297 25.91 -6.40 5.83
C ARG A 297 25.26 -5.02 5.70
N ASP A 298 25.63 -4.22 4.70
CA ASP A 298 25.04 -2.92 4.43
C ASP A 298 23.58 -3.06 3.96
N LEU A 299 23.27 -3.97 3.04
CA LEU A 299 21.90 -4.22 2.59
C LEU A 299 21.06 -4.91 3.67
N MET A 300 21.65 -5.86 4.41
CA MET A 300 20.99 -6.52 5.54
C MET A 300 20.52 -5.54 6.62
N LYS A 301 21.29 -4.48 6.88
CA LYS A 301 20.91 -3.41 7.83
C LYS A 301 19.87 -2.44 7.28
N ASN A 302 19.51 -2.54 6.00
CA ASN A 302 18.61 -1.63 5.29
C ASN A 302 17.51 -2.42 4.58
N LEU A 303 16.73 -3.20 5.34
CA LEU A 303 15.69 -4.07 4.77
C LEU A 303 14.60 -3.32 3.99
N SER A 304 14.35 -2.05 4.30
CA SER A 304 13.46 -1.21 3.47
C SER A 304 14.01 -0.96 2.06
N ALA A 305 15.33 -0.76 1.92
CA ALA A 305 15.96 -0.65 0.59
C ALA A 305 15.87 -1.99 -0.15
N ALA A 306 16.12 -3.11 0.55
CA ALA A 306 15.97 -4.44 -0.05
C ALA A 306 14.52 -4.73 -0.51
N ALA A 307 13.53 -4.36 0.30
CA ALA A 307 12.12 -4.48 -0.06
C ALA A 307 11.79 -3.64 -1.30
N HIS A 308 12.30 -2.41 -1.37
CA HIS A 308 12.12 -1.54 -2.54
C HIS A 308 12.74 -2.13 -3.82
N LEU A 309 13.94 -2.71 -3.73
CA LEU A 309 14.58 -3.39 -4.87
C LEU A 309 13.72 -4.54 -5.41
N ILE A 310 13.15 -5.36 -4.51
CA ILE A 310 12.24 -6.45 -4.87
C ILE A 310 10.95 -5.90 -5.48
N HIS A 311 10.34 -4.88 -4.87
CA HIS A 311 9.09 -4.30 -5.36
C HIS A 311 9.23 -3.62 -6.73
N GLY A 312 10.35 -2.92 -6.95
CA GLY A 312 10.69 -2.29 -8.23
C GLY A 312 11.21 -3.26 -9.29
N SER A 313 11.44 -4.52 -8.95
CA SER A 313 11.91 -5.54 -9.90
C SER A 313 10.78 -6.04 -10.81
N PRO A 314 11.03 -6.16 -12.12
CA PRO A 314 10.11 -6.84 -13.02
C PRO A 314 10.11 -8.36 -12.84
N GLU A 315 10.98 -8.93 -11.99
CA GLU A 315 11.11 -10.39 -11.77
C GLU A 315 11.30 -11.18 -13.08
N ASN A 316 12.03 -10.60 -14.04
CA ASN A 316 12.21 -11.12 -15.40
C ASN A 316 10.91 -11.40 -16.19
N ARG A 317 9.77 -10.88 -15.72
CA ARG A 317 8.47 -11.08 -16.39
C ARG A 317 8.26 -10.10 -17.54
N PHE A 318 8.70 -8.87 -17.41
CA PHE A 318 8.50 -7.82 -18.40
C PHE A 318 9.69 -6.87 -18.43
N ARG A 319 9.77 -6.05 -19.47
CA ARG A 319 10.85 -5.07 -19.63
C ARG A 319 10.40 -3.74 -19.08
N VAL A 320 11.32 -3.02 -18.43
CA VAL A 320 11.08 -1.67 -17.91
C VAL A 320 12.02 -0.73 -18.64
N VAL A 321 11.46 0.20 -19.41
CA VAL A 321 12.18 1.24 -20.13
C VAL A 321 11.99 2.55 -19.38
N TYR A 322 13.05 3.09 -18.81
CA TYR A 322 13.04 4.42 -18.18
C TYR A 322 13.46 5.47 -19.21
N ALA A 323 12.51 6.34 -19.57
CA ALA A 323 12.72 7.43 -20.51
C ALA A 323 13.06 8.71 -19.75
N CYS A 324 14.34 9.03 -19.67
CA CYS A 324 14.85 10.11 -18.82
C CYS A 324 15.06 11.41 -19.60
N ALA A 325 14.80 12.54 -18.92
CA ALA A 325 15.14 13.86 -19.44
C ALA A 325 16.67 14.04 -19.58
N PRO A 326 17.16 14.98 -20.40
CA PRO A 326 18.59 15.22 -20.59
C PRO A 326 19.37 15.54 -19.30
N ASN A 327 18.69 16.11 -18.30
CA ASN A 327 19.23 16.43 -16.96
C ASN A 327 18.86 15.37 -15.90
N GLY A 328 18.26 14.25 -16.30
CA GLY A 328 17.91 13.13 -15.43
C GLY A 328 19.04 12.11 -15.29
N LEU A 329 18.67 10.88 -14.90
CA LEU A 329 19.60 9.74 -14.84
C LEU A 329 20.21 9.44 -16.22
N THR A 330 21.49 9.10 -16.24
CA THR A 330 22.19 8.72 -17.48
C THR A 330 21.85 7.30 -17.90
N LYS A 331 22.19 6.96 -19.15
CA LYS A 331 22.04 5.59 -19.68
C LYS A 331 22.76 4.57 -18.81
N GLU A 332 24.01 4.84 -18.44
CA GLU A 332 24.84 3.94 -17.64
C GLU A 332 24.26 3.73 -16.24
N GLU A 333 23.67 4.77 -15.64
CA GLU A 333 23.02 4.67 -14.34
C GLU A 333 21.77 3.79 -14.41
N VAL A 334 20.89 4.04 -15.38
CA VAL A 334 19.63 3.29 -15.56
C VAL A 334 19.90 1.82 -15.90
N GLU A 335 20.82 1.57 -16.84
CA GLU A 335 21.20 0.21 -17.23
C GLU A 335 21.96 -0.52 -16.11
N GLY A 336 22.79 0.20 -15.35
CA GLY A 336 23.50 -0.36 -14.19
C GLY A 336 22.57 -0.93 -13.12
N VAL A 337 21.41 -0.31 -12.90
CA VAL A 337 20.40 -0.81 -11.97
C VAL A 337 19.47 -1.86 -12.58
N GLY A 338 19.63 -2.25 -13.85
CA GLY A 338 18.89 -3.35 -14.48
C GLY A 338 17.62 -2.96 -15.23
N PHE A 339 17.45 -1.67 -15.57
CA PHE A 339 16.39 -1.21 -16.47
C PHE A 339 16.94 -0.93 -17.87
N GLU A 340 16.05 -0.82 -18.86
CA GLU A 340 16.40 -0.31 -20.19
C GLU A 340 16.31 1.23 -20.18
N TYR A 341 17.21 1.89 -20.91
CA TYR A 341 17.22 3.35 -21.04
C TYR A 341 16.60 3.81 -22.36
N ALA A 342 15.84 4.89 -22.32
CA ALA A 342 15.45 5.68 -23.49
C ALA A 342 15.62 7.18 -23.24
N LYS A 343 15.74 7.96 -24.31
CA LYS A 343 15.60 9.42 -24.22
C LYS A 343 14.14 9.77 -24.10
N LEU A 344 13.82 10.70 -23.20
CA LEU A 344 12.44 11.16 -22.99
C LEU A 344 11.83 11.73 -24.28
N ASP A 345 12.54 12.59 -25.00
CA ASP A 345 12.03 13.24 -26.21
C ASP A 345 11.64 12.23 -27.30
N ASP A 346 12.42 11.16 -27.47
CA ASP A 346 12.13 10.08 -28.43
C ASP A 346 10.83 9.35 -28.08
N MET A 347 10.61 9.07 -26.79
CA MET A 347 9.40 8.39 -26.32
C MET A 347 8.18 9.32 -26.32
N LEU A 348 8.34 10.60 -25.99
CA LEU A 348 7.26 11.60 -26.09
C LEU A 348 6.81 11.81 -27.54
N ALA A 349 7.75 11.85 -28.49
CA ALA A 349 7.43 11.93 -29.92
C ALA A 349 6.69 10.67 -30.42
N LEU A 350 7.03 9.49 -29.89
CA LEU A 350 6.38 8.23 -30.26
C LEU A 350 4.95 8.12 -29.69
N TYR A 351 4.78 8.41 -28.40
CA TYR A 351 3.51 8.18 -27.71
C TYR A 351 2.55 9.38 -27.75
N GLN A 352 3.07 10.60 -27.90
CA GLN A 352 2.29 11.85 -28.00
C GLN A 352 1.25 11.93 -26.87
N ILE A 353 1.72 11.94 -25.61
CA ILE A 353 0.84 11.78 -24.44
C ILE A 353 0.00 13.03 -24.11
N ASP A 354 0.36 14.19 -24.66
CA ASP A 354 -0.36 15.44 -24.38
C ASP A 354 -1.83 15.35 -24.82
N GLY A 355 -2.74 15.60 -23.88
CA GLY A 355 -4.18 15.53 -24.10
C GLY A 355 -4.77 14.12 -24.19
N ARG A 356 -3.96 13.05 -24.06
CA ARG A 356 -4.47 11.68 -24.02
C ARG A 356 -5.17 11.39 -22.69
N GLN A 357 -6.17 10.51 -22.77
CA GLN A 357 -6.88 10.00 -21.60
C GLN A 357 -6.27 8.67 -21.17
N ASP A 358 -6.38 8.37 -19.87
CA ASP A 358 -6.02 7.06 -19.32
C ASP A 358 -6.76 5.93 -20.05
N GLY A 359 -6.08 4.80 -20.23
CA GLY A 359 -6.61 3.64 -20.94
C GLY A 359 -6.01 3.41 -22.32
N TRP A 360 -6.76 2.73 -23.18
CA TRP A 360 -6.28 2.29 -24.49
C TRP A 360 -6.07 3.45 -25.46
N ASN A 361 -4.88 3.47 -26.03
CA ASN A 361 -4.43 4.46 -26.98
C ASN A 361 -3.70 3.79 -28.15
N THR A 362 -3.53 4.54 -29.25
CA THR A 362 -2.70 4.14 -30.39
C THR A 362 -1.75 5.26 -30.78
N THR A 363 -0.55 4.89 -31.22
CA THR A 363 0.42 5.85 -31.80
C THR A 363 -0.11 6.39 -33.13
N GLU A 364 0.47 7.48 -33.59
CA GLU A 364 0.16 8.04 -34.91
C GLU A 364 0.28 6.98 -36.03
N GLY A 365 -0.70 6.95 -36.92
CA GLY A 365 -0.81 5.93 -37.97
C GLY A 365 -1.25 4.54 -37.50
N GLY A 366 -1.67 4.37 -36.24
CA GLY A 366 -2.29 3.14 -35.72
C GLY A 366 -1.36 1.93 -35.62
N LYS A 367 -0.05 2.13 -35.73
CA LYS A 367 0.95 1.04 -35.82
C LYS A 367 1.17 0.31 -34.50
N ARG A 368 0.93 0.97 -33.36
CA ARG A 368 1.09 0.41 -32.02
C ARG A 368 -0.08 0.80 -31.13
N SER A 369 -0.55 -0.16 -30.34
CA SER A 369 -1.53 0.08 -29.29
C SER A 369 -0.86 -0.06 -27.93
N PHE A 370 -1.16 0.87 -27.03
CA PHE A 370 -0.59 0.91 -25.69
C PHE A 370 -1.65 1.35 -24.68
N TYR A 371 -1.45 0.96 -23.42
CA TYR A 371 -2.28 1.42 -22.31
C TYR A 371 -1.59 2.58 -21.60
N TYR A 372 -2.24 3.73 -21.54
CA TYR A 372 -1.71 4.94 -20.92
C TYR A 372 -2.19 5.11 -19.49
N VAL A 373 -1.27 5.53 -18.60
CA VAL A 373 -1.53 5.91 -17.22
C VAL A 373 -0.85 7.24 -16.95
N SER A 374 -1.66 8.28 -16.73
CA SER A 374 -1.20 9.64 -16.46
C SER A 374 -0.71 9.86 -15.03
N ASN A 375 -1.23 9.10 -14.06
CA ASN A 375 -0.78 9.14 -12.67
C ASN A 375 -0.81 7.75 -12.00
N PRO A 376 0.35 7.09 -11.79
CA PRO A 376 0.41 5.77 -11.18
C PRO A 376 0.11 5.77 -9.66
N ALA A 377 0.08 6.92 -8.98
CA ALA A 377 -0.23 6.98 -7.55
C ALA A 377 -1.74 6.83 -7.26
N MET A 378 -2.59 7.03 -8.27
CA MET A 378 -4.05 7.16 -8.09
C MET A 378 -4.83 5.87 -8.34
N GLY A 379 -4.18 4.81 -8.82
CA GLY A 379 -4.85 3.58 -9.22
C GLY A 379 -4.02 2.32 -9.04
N LEU A 380 -4.66 1.18 -9.28
CA LEU A 380 -4.03 -0.12 -9.32
C LEU A 380 -4.65 -0.93 -10.45
N TRP A 381 -3.81 -1.45 -11.34
CA TRP A 381 -4.23 -2.17 -12.54
C TRP A 381 -3.88 -3.65 -12.41
N ALA A 382 -4.86 -4.51 -12.63
CA ALA A 382 -4.64 -5.95 -12.64
C ALA A 382 -5.42 -6.62 -13.77
N TYR A 383 -4.82 -7.62 -14.41
CA TYR A 383 -5.54 -8.51 -15.31
C TYR A 383 -6.30 -9.55 -14.47
N GLU A 384 -7.61 -9.70 -14.72
CA GLU A 384 -8.49 -10.58 -13.94
C GLU A 384 -7.95 -12.02 -13.85
N GLY A 385 -7.46 -12.58 -14.96
CA GLY A 385 -6.90 -13.93 -14.97
C GLY A 385 -5.65 -14.09 -14.10
N ARG A 386 -4.80 -13.05 -13.99
CA ARG A 386 -3.62 -13.08 -13.11
C ARG A 386 -4.03 -12.93 -11.65
N PHE A 387 -4.96 -12.03 -11.38
CA PHE A 387 -5.51 -11.85 -10.04
C PHE A 387 -6.12 -13.16 -9.52
N GLU A 388 -6.90 -13.87 -10.33
CA GLU A 388 -7.47 -15.16 -9.94
C GLU A 388 -6.44 -16.30 -9.90
N ALA A 389 -5.47 -16.33 -10.82
CA ALA A 389 -4.42 -17.36 -10.80
C ALA A 389 -3.52 -17.23 -9.56
N SER A 390 -3.18 -16.01 -9.14
CA SER A 390 -2.42 -15.79 -7.91
C SER A 390 -3.24 -16.11 -6.65
N SER A 391 -4.56 -16.31 -6.79
CA SER A 391 -5.43 -16.81 -5.73
C SER A 391 -5.34 -18.32 -5.51
N ARG A 392 -4.79 -19.08 -6.46
CA ARG A 392 -4.76 -20.54 -6.33
C ARG A 392 -3.57 -20.95 -5.47
N PRO A 393 -3.73 -21.90 -4.54
CA PRO A 393 -2.59 -22.47 -3.83
C PRO A 393 -1.59 -22.98 -4.86
N SER A 394 -0.39 -22.39 -4.92
CA SER A 394 0.69 -23.04 -5.67
C SER A 394 1.08 -24.28 -4.87
N GLN A 395 1.22 -25.43 -5.52
CA GLN A 395 2.19 -26.40 -5.03
C GLN A 395 3.54 -25.66 -5.05
N LEU A 396 4.01 -25.21 -3.89
CA LEU A 396 5.37 -24.71 -3.79
C LEU A 396 6.28 -25.83 -4.30
N PRO A 397 7.21 -25.58 -5.23
CA PRO A 397 8.24 -26.57 -5.50
C PRO A 397 8.89 -26.89 -4.16
N HIS A 398 9.01 -28.18 -3.84
CA HIS A 398 9.71 -28.65 -2.66
C HIS A 398 11.14 -28.12 -2.75
N VAL A 399 11.43 -27.03 -2.04
CA VAL A 399 12.80 -26.58 -1.83
C VAL A 399 13.36 -27.54 -0.79
N PRO A 400 14.33 -28.41 -1.14
CA PRO A 400 15.01 -29.19 -0.13
C PRO A 400 15.66 -28.20 0.85
N PRO A 401 15.65 -28.48 2.16
CA PRO A 401 16.31 -27.60 3.11
C PRO A 401 17.76 -27.39 2.65
N ALA A 402 18.13 -26.13 2.45
CA ALA A 402 19.51 -25.79 2.19
C ALA A 402 20.35 -26.29 3.37
N GLU A 403 21.38 -27.09 3.11
CA GLU A 403 22.43 -27.35 4.09
C GLU A 403 23.16 -26.03 4.33
N ALA A 404 22.66 -25.22 5.26
CA ALA A 404 23.33 -24.04 5.75
C ALA A 404 24.03 -24.34 7.09
N PRO A 405 25.20 -23.75 7.37
CA PRO A 405 25.77 -23.75 8.70
C PRO A 405 24.87 -22.93 9.62
N VAL A 406 24.08 -23.63 10.44
CA VAL A 406 23.25 -23.04 11.50
C VAL A 406 24.19 -22.57 12.61
N GLN A 407 24.46 -21.26 12.70
CA GLN A 407 25.07 -20.73 13.92
C GLN A 407 24.90 -19.23 14.20
N VAL A 408 23.77 -18.60 13.86
CA VAL A 408 23.42 -17.31 14.49
C VAL A 408 21.88 -17.16 14.55
N LEU A 409 21.26 -17.51 15.69
CA LEU A 409 20.01 -16.96 16.28
C LEU A 409 19.14 -17.94 17.12
N THR A 410 19.52 -19.20 17.31
CA THR A 410 18.65 -20.17 18.01
C THR A 410 19.10 -20.48 19.45
N ALA A 411 19.13 -19.49 20.33
CA ALA A 411 19.40 -19.75 21.75
C ALA A 411 18.20 -19.63 22.69
N LEU A 412 17.02 -19.15 22.26
CA LEU A 412 15.91 -19.01 23.22
C LEU A 412 14.54 -19.60 22.86
N HIS A 413 14.14 -19.83 21.60
CA HIS A 413 12.84 -20.52 21.30
C HIS A 413 12.86 -21.27 19.95
N GLY A 414 13.93 -22.02 19.66
CA GLY A 414 14.18 -22.57 18.31
C GLY A 414 13.66 -23.97 18.00
N ASN A 415 12.83 -24.58 18.86
CA ASN A 415 12.40 -25.99 18.69
C ASN A 415 10.90 -26.18 18.38
N GLU A 416 10.15 -25.11 18.15
CA GLU A 416 8.84 -25.27 17.52
C GLU A 416 9.04 -25.40 16.02
N VAL A 417 8.63 -26.54 15.47
CA VAL A 417 8.41 -26.67 14.03
C VAL A 417 7.53 -25.50 13.63
N CYS A 418 7.98 -24.67 12.69
CA CYS A 418 7.12 -23.71 12.02
C CYS A 418 6.08 -24.54 11.24
N VAL A 419 5.03 -24.97 11.94
CA VAL A 419 3.89 -25.67 11.41
C VAL A 419 3.14 -24.67 10.55
N ASP A 420 3.50 -24.69 9.28
CA ASP A 420 2.63 -24.35 8.18
C ASP A 420 1.96 -22.97 8.25
N ALA A 421 2.77 -21.92 8.17
CA ALA A 421 2.29 -20.57 7.80
C ALA A 421 1.85 -20.48 6.31
N GLY A 422 1.74 -21.61 5.59
CA GLY A 422 1.57 -21.67 4.14
C GLY A 422 0.36 -22.45 3.62
N VAL A 423 -0.30 -23.28 4.43
CA VAL A 423 -1.47 -24.08 4.02
C VAL A 423 -2.58 -23.93 5.06
N GLY A 424 -3.32 -22.82 5.00
CA GLY A 424 -4.40 -22.60 5.97
C GLY A 424 -5.29 -21.38 5.76
N GLY A 425 -5.25 -20.77 4.58
CA GLY A 425 -6.27 -19.81 4.19
C GLY A 425 -5.94 -19.37 2.79
N GLY A 426 -6.66 -19.93 1.83
CA GLY A 426 -6.55 -19.53 0.44
C GLY A 426 -6.68 -18.01 0.31
N PRO A 427 -6.03 -17.39 -0.68
CA PRO A 427 -6.22 -15.99 -1.00
C PRO A 427 -7.71 -15.68 -1.19
N PHE A 428 -8.16 -14.54 -0.67
CA PHE A 428 -9.47 -13.95 -0.95
C PHE A 428 -9.72 -13.91 -2.46
N THR A 429 -10.55 -14.79 -2.99
CA THR A 429 -10.95 -14.78 -4.41
C THR A 429 -12.01 -13.70 -4.64
N LYS A 430 -12.29 -13.32 -5.89
CA LYS A 430 -13.51 -12.53 -6.20
C LYS A 430 -14.78 -13.19 -5.68
N ALA A 431 -14.81 -14.53 -5.62
CA ALA A 431 -15.95 -15.28 -5.08
C ALA A 431 -16.04 -15.27 -3.55
N ASP A 432 -14.91 -15.19 -2.83
CA ASP A 432 -14.92 -14.99 -1.38
C ASP A 432 -15.40 -13.57 -1.06
N HIS A 433 -15.01 -12.61 -1.89
CA HIS A 433 -15.44 -11.21 -1.83
C HIS A 433 -16.97 -11.05 -1.86
N ASP A 434 -17.66 -11.68 -2.81
CA ASP A 434 -19.12 -11.51 -2.96
C ASP A 434 -19.91 -12.02 -1.74
N LYS A 435 -19.37 -13.00 -1.01
CA LYS A 435 -19.98 -13.57 0.20
C LYS A 435 -19.94 -12.66 1.43
N TYR A 436 -19.05 -11.67 1.47
CA TYR A 436 -18.94 -10.74 2.62
C TYR A 436 -19.81 -9.48 2.48
N LEU A 437 -20.44 -9.30 1.31
CA LEU A 437 -21.36 -8.19 1.03
C LEU A 437 -22.84 -8.58 1.12
N GLU A 438 -23.16 -9.87 1.20
CA GLU A 438 -24.46 -10.40 1.65
C GLU A 438 -24.58 -10.32 3.17
#